data_AF-A0A117NPF9-F1
#
_entry.id   AF-A0A117NPF9-F1
#
_cell.length_a   1.000
_cell.length_b   1.000
_cell.length_c   1.000
_cell.angle_alpha   90.00
_cell.angle_beta   90.00
_cell.angle_gamma   90.00
#
_symmetry.space_group_name_H-M   'P 1'
#
loop_
_entity.id
_entity.type
_entity.pdbx_description
1 polymer ?
#
loop_
_entity_poly.entity_id
_entity_poly.type
_entity_poly.pdbx_seq_one_letter_code
_entity_poly.pdbx_strand_id
1 'polypeptide(L)'
;MYVKIIEFHIDHKVTLHWSPVTCFETTFEAAWPFDDFAPAGDEYKLRPLLYYQPATGCDPERLIIQYSRRNLTGYWDCKRSANIPQLSEAQAEALDAVHFTAEKHAISLDFHKGDIQFANNLSILHARGAFTDSDKKQRHLLRLWLRDPEHEWTKPKDLQGRFDRVYAGVTVGSSVFPLEATIRSSNVAT
;
A
#
# COMPACT_ATOMS: atom_id res chain seq x y z
N MET A 1 9.46 1.52 -15.29
CA MET A 1 8.93 1.06 -13.98
C MET A 1 7.71 1.90 -13.68
N TYR A 2 6.53 1.33 -13.45
CA TYR A 2 5.32 2.16 -13.32
C TYR A 2 5.16 2.64 -11.87
N VAL A 3 5.56 3.86 -11.56
CA VAL A 3 5.02 4.50 -10.35
C VAL A 3 3.61 4.94 -10.71
N LYS A 4 2.62 4.13 -10.34
CA LYS A 4 1.26 4.64 -10.21
C LYS A 4 1.39 5.84 -9.24
N ILE A 5 1.21 7.07 -9.72
CA ILE A 5 1.15 8.26 -8.86
C ILE A 5 -0.31 8.62 -8.88
N ILE A 6 -1.01 8.33 -7.80
CA ILE A 6 -2.38 8.81 -7.61
C ILE A 6 -2.28 9.78 -6.47
N GLU A 7 -2.12 11.05 -6.80
CA GLU A 7 -2.37 12.08 -5.82
C GLU A 7 -3.89 12.26 -5.78
N PHE A 8 -4.52 11.80 -4.69
CA PHE A 8 -5.93 12.11 -4.45
C PHE A 8 -6.02 13.58 -4.02
N HIS A 9 -6.18 14.47 -4.99
CA HIS A 9 -6.65 15.82 -4.71
C HIS A 9 -8.16 15.73 -4.51
N ILE A 10 -8.64 15.99 -3.29
CA ILE A 10 -10.07 16.18 -3.02
C ILE A 10 -10.43 17.56 -3.57
N ASP A 11 -10.54 17.65 -4.89
CA ASP A 11 -11.13 18.83 -5.51
C ASP A 11 -12.64 18.72 -5.26
N HIS A 12 -13.27 19.76 -4.69
CA HIS A 12 -14.74 19.84 -4.51
C HIS A 12 -15.53 19.76 -5.84
N LYS A 13 -14.85 19.47 -6.96
CA LYS A 13 -15.37 19.34 -8.32
C LYS A 13 -15.11 17.97 -8.97
N VAL A 14 -14.53 17.00 -8.27
CA VAL A 14 -14.47 15.61 -8.80
C VAL A 14 -15.81 14.93 -8.58
N THR A 15 -16.77 15.17 -9.47
CA THR A 15 -18.03 14.43 -9.50
C THR A 15 -17.75 13.06 -10.12
N LEU A 16 -17.44 12.07 -9.28
CA LEU A 16 -17.39 10.68 -9.66
C LEU A 16 -18.82 10.20 -9.94
N HIS A 17 -19.20 10.06 -11.21
CA HIS A 17 -20.45 9.43 -11.63
C HIS A 17 -20.36 7.90 -11.43
N TRP A 18 -20.51 7.47 -10.18
CA TRP A 18 -20.85 6.09 -9.81
C TRP A 18 -22.19 6.15 -9.06
N SER A 19 -22.80 5.02 -8.69
CA SER A 19 -23.84 5.08 -7.64
C SER A 19 -23.11 5.45 -6.33
N PRO A 20 -22.98 6.74 -5.97
CA PRO A 20 -21.65 7.27 -5.66
C PRO A 20 -21.31 7.27 -4.17
N VAL A 21 -22.24 6.91 -3.29
CA VAL A 21 -22.11 7.15 -1.85
C VAL A 21 -21.61 5.88 -1.14
N THR A 22 -22.23 4.74 -1.39
CA THR A 22 -21.96 3.49 -0.66
C THR A 22 -20.59 2.88 -0.92
N CYS A 23 -20.08 2.93 -2.16
CA CYS A 23 -18.80 2.31 -2.52
C CYS A 23 -17.59 3.05 -1.90
N PHE A 24 -17.63 4.38 -1.90
CA PHE A 24 -16.58 5.20 -1.30
C PHE A 24 -16.63 5.09 0.24
N GLU A 25 -17.82 5.19 0.84
CA GLU A 25 -18.02 5.01 2.29
C GLU A 25 -17.52 3.64 2.78
N THR A 26 -17.77 2.57 2.01
CA THR A 26 -17.28 1.22 2.32
C THR A 26 -15.76 1.17 2.48
N THR A 27 -15.00 2.05 1.81
CA THR A 27 -13.53 2.09 1.97
C THR A 27 -13.08 2.61 3.33
N PHE A 28 -13.89 3.46 4.00
CA PHE A 28 -13.59 4.08 5.29
C PHE A 28 -14.25 3.38 6.48
N GLU A 29 -15.48 2.90 6.28
CA GLU A 29 -16.36 2.48 7.37
C GLU A 29 -16.37 0.96 7.62
N ALA A 30 -15.97 0.17 6.62
CA ALA A 30 -15.99 -1.28 6.75
C ALA A 30 -14.76 -1.82 7.49
N ALA A 31 -14.96 -2.89 8.26
CA ALA A 31 -13.90 -3.68 8.84
C ALA A 31 -13.34 -4.63 7.77
N TRP A 32 -12.24 -4.26 7.10
CA TRP A 32 -11.64 -5.10 6.06
C TRP A 32 -10.70 -6.15 6.66
N PRO A 33 -10.90 -7.45 6.38
CA PRO A 33 -10.11 -8.53 6.95
C PRO A 33 -8.78 -8.75 6.20
N PHE A 34 -7.78 -7.93 6.53
CA PHE A 34 -6.42 -8.03 6.00
C PHE A 34 -5.69 -9.24 6.59
N ASP A 35 -5.38 -10.22 5.73
CA ASP A 35 -4.56 -11.38 6.08
C ASP A 35 -3.12 -10.96 6.39
N ASP A 36 -2.58 -11.37 7.53
CA ASP A 36 -1.16 -11.13 7.87
C ASP A 36 -0.22 -12.21 7.27
N PHE A 37 -0.78 -13.24 6.62
CA PHE A 37 -0.06 -14.42 6.12
C PHE A 37 0.84 -15.07 7.18
N ALA A 38 0.36 -15.09 8.43
CA ALA A 38 1.10 -15.63 9.55
C ALA A 38 1.45 -17.11 9.32
N PRO A 39 2.63 -17.60 9.73
CA PRO A 39 3.04 -18.99 9.52
C PRO A 39 2.07 -20.02 10.14
N ALA A 40 1.38 -19.66 11.21
CA ALA A 40 0.37 -20.50 11.85
C ALA A 40 -0.99 -20.51 11.13
N GLY A 41 -1.17 -19.63 10.12
CA GLY A 41 -2.46 -19.37 9.48
C GLY A 41 -3.41 -18.54 10.35
N ASP A 42 -4.40 -17.93 9.71
CA ASP A 42 -5.64 -17.40 10.33
C ASP A 42 -5.56 -16.12 11.18
N GLU A 43 -4.40 -15.46 11.26
CA GLU A 43 -4.32 -14.11 11.82
C GLU A 43 -4.68 -13.05 10.77
N TYR A 44 -5.68 -12.21 11.08
CA TYR A 44 -6.04 -11.06 10.27
C TYR A 44 -6.27 -9.82 11.13
N LYS A 45 -6.15 -8.65 10.51
CA LYS A 45 -6.46 -7.35 11.12
C LYS A 45 -7.63 -6.72 10.40
N LEU A 46 -8.65 -6.36 11.19
CA LEU A 46 -9.77 -5.55 10.73
C LEU A 46 -9.36 -4.09 10.75
N ARG A 47 -9.41 -3.44 9.59
CA ARG A 47 -9.14 -2.01 9.48
C ARG A 47 -9.69 -1.42 8.18
N PRO A 48 -9.89 -0.11 8.09
CA PRO A 48 -10.24 0.55 6.84
C PRO A 48 -9.21 0.35 5.72
N LEU A 49 -9.70 0.44 4.47
CA LEU A 49 -8.87 0.42 3.26
C LEU A 49 -8.20 1.78 3.05
N LEU A 50 -8.98 2.85 3.25
CA LEU A 50 -8.59 4.25 3.14
C LEU A 50 -8.92 4.95 4.47
N TYR A 51 -8.16 5.99 4.80
CA TYR A 51 -8.41 6.83 5.97
C TYR A 51 -8.46 8.27 5.53
N TYR A 52 -9.61 8.90 5.74
CA TYR A 52 -9.77 10.32 5.53
C TYR A 52 -9.37 11.08 6.80
N GLN A 53 -8.52 12.10 6.64
CA GLN A 53 -8.10 12.99 7.70
C GLN A 53 -8.52 14.41 7.34
N PRO A 54 -9.46 15.01 8.09
CA PRO A 54 -9.85 16.40 7.85
C PRO A 54 -8.68 17.34 8.16
N ALA A 55 -8.69 18.51 7.52
CA ALA A 55 -7.72 19.56 7.83
C ALA A 55 -7.77 19.96 9.30
N THR A 56 -6.61 20.25 9.87
CA THR A 56 -6.44 20.82 11.20
C THR A 56 -5.72 22.17 11.09
N GLY A 57 -5.47 22.85 12.21
CA GLY A 57 -4.69 24.08 12.21
C GLY A 57 -3.24 23.91 11.71
N CYS A 58 -2.69 22.69 11.78
CA CYS A 58 -1.29 22.40 11.45
C CYS A 58 -1.13 21.47 10.24
N ASP A 59 -2.15 20.70 9.88
CA ASP A 59 -2.11 19.73 8.79
C ASP A 59 -3.23 19.99 7.78
N PRO A 60 -2.95 19.89 6.47
CA PRO A 60 -4.00 19.95 5.46
C PRO A 60 -4.89 18.70 5.52
N GLU A 61 -6.02 18.77 4.83
CA GLU A 61 -6.86 17.60 4.54
C GLU A 61 -6.05 16.56 3.75
N ARG A 62 -6.16 15.29 4.14
CA ARG A 62 -5.38 14.20 3.54
C ARG A 62 -6.18 12.92 3.43
N LEU A 63 -5.85 12.13 2.41
CA LEU A 63 -6.24 10.73 2.29
C LEU A 63 -5.01 9.84 2.53
N ILE A 64 -5.10 8.96 3.53
CA ILE A 64 -4.10 7.91 3.75
C ILE A 64 -4.60 6.61 3.13
N ILE A 65 -3.75 6.03 2.29
CA ILE A 65 -4.04 4.82 1.53
C ILE A 65 -3.22 3.68 2.12
N GLN A 66 -3.89 2.64 2.60
CA GLN A 66 -3.26 1.39 3.06
C GLN A 66 -3.89 0.19 2.36
N TYR A 67 -3.95 0.31 1.04
CA TYR A 67 -4.49 -0.65 0.10
C TYR A 67 -3.55 -1.83 -0.11
N SER A 68 -4.09 -3.05 -0.07
CA SER A 68 -3.41 -4.23 -0.60
C SER A 68 -4.44 -5.26 -1.05
N ARG A 69 -4.53 -5.45 -2.37
CA ARG A 69 -5.37 -6.51 -2.94
C ARG A 69 -4.88 -7.89 -2.50
N ARG A 70 -3.56 -8.11 -2.48
CA ARG A 70 -2.96 -9.38 -2.06
C ARG A 70 -3.43 -9.84 -0.69
N ASN A 71 -3.43 -8.97 0.33
CA ASN A 71 -3.85 -9.35 1.68
C ASN A 71 -5.36 -9.63 1.81
N LEU A 72 -6.16 -9.20 0.83
CA LEU A 72 -7.62 -9.37 0.83
C LEU A 72 -8.09 -10.48 -0.11
N THR A 73 -7.30 -10.85 -1.12
CA THR A 73 -7.70 -11.83 -2.15
C THR A 73 -6.69 -12.94 -2.39
N GLY A 74 -5.48 -12.85 -1.83
CA GLY A 74 -4.35 -13.70 -2.22
C GLY A 74 -3.76 -13.31 -3.58
N TYR A 75 -2.67 -14.00 -3.98
CA TYR A 75 -2.02 -13.87 -5.29
C TYR A 75 -1.12 -15.07 -5.59
N TRP A 76 -1.43 -15.83 -6.65
CA TRP A 76 -0.70 -17.05 -7.07
C TRP A 76 -0.43 -18.00 -5.90
N ASP A 77 0.84 -18.28 -5.61
CA ASP A 77 1.27 -19.19 -4.55
C ASP A 77 1.03 -18.60 -3.15
N CYS A 78 0.78 -17.30 -3.04
CA CYS A 78 0.38 -16.66 -1.79
C CYS A 78 -1.15 -16.69 -1.67
N LYS A 79 -1.68 -17.87 -1.34
CA LYS A 79 -3.11 -18.05 -1.09
C LYS A 79 -3.50 -17.33 0.21
N ARG A 80 -4.72 -16.79 0.23
CA ARG A 80 -5.34 -16.22 1.43
C ARG A 80 -5.63 -17.35 2.43
N SER A 81 -5.40 -17.10 3.71
CA SER A 81 -5.66 -18.04 4.80
C SER A 81 -7.15 -18.42 4.82
N ALA A 82 -7.42 -19.70 5.06
CA ALA A 82 -8.74 -20.29 4.81
C ALA A 82 -9.83 -19.77 5.75
N ASN A 83 -9.49 -19.44 7.00
CA ASN A 83 -10.48 -19.08 8.03
C ASN A 83 -10.72 -17.56 8.14
N ILE A 84 -10.20 -16.76 7.21
CA ILE A 84 -10.44 -15.33 7.19
C ILE A 84 -11.78 -15.04 6.49
N PRO A 85 -12.62 -14.13 7.04
CA PRO A 85 -13.89 -13.78 6.42
C PRO A 85 -13.74 -13.36 4.94
N GLN A 86 -14.62 -13.87 4.09
CA GLN A 86 -14.72 -13.44 2.70
C GLN A 86 -15.12 -11.96 2.63
N LEU A 87 -14.74 -11.30 1.53
CA LEU A 87 -15.19 -9.94 1.27
C LEU A 87 -16.68 -9.97 0.91
N SER A 88 -17.45 -9.01 1.41
CA SER A 88 -18.79 -8.77 0.89
C SER A 88 -18.73 -8.27 -0.56
N GLU A 89 -19.86 -8.34 -1.27
CA GLU A 89 -19.98 -7.79 -2.62
C GLU A 89 -19.60 -6.30 -2.66
N ALA A 90 -20.11 -5.50 -1.71
CA ALA A 90 -19.74 -4.09 -1.59
C ALA A 90 -18.24 -3.86 -1.35
N GLN A 91 -17.58 -4.72 -0.54
CA GLN A 91 -16.13 -4.66 -0.35
C GLN A 91 -15.38 -5.04 -1.63
N ALA A 92 -15.83 -6.05 -2.36
CA ALA A 92 -15.22 -6.43 -3.64
C ALA A 92 -15.33 -5.29 -4.67
N GLU A 93 -16.53 -4.69 -4.80
CA GLU A 93 -16.77 -3.54 -5.67
C GLU A 93 -15.91 -2.34 -5.30
N ALA A 94 -15.81 -2.00 -4.01
CA ALA A 94 -14.96 -0.91 -3.55
C ALA A 94 -13.47 -1.16 -3.78
N LEU A 95 -13.01 -2.41 -3.62
CA LEU A 95 -11.62 -2.79 -3.91
C LEU A 95 -11.28 -2.65 -5.40
N ASP A 96 -12.24 -2.97 -6.27
CA ASP A 96 -12.18 -2.80 -7.73
C ASP A 96 -12.23 -1.33 -8.13
N ALA A 97 -13.13 -0.54 -7.55
CA ALA A 97 -13.21 0.90 -7.81
C ALA A 97 -11.89 1.61 -7.53
N VAL A 98 -11.24 1.32 -6.40
CA VAL A 98 -9.90 1.86 -6.09
C VAL A 98 -8.87 1.39 -7.12
N HIS A 99 -8.89 0.12 -7.53
CA HIS A 99 -7.95 -0.42 -8.50
C HIS A 99 -8.07 0.21 -9.89
N PHE A 100 -9.28 0.29 -10.43
CA PHE A 100 -9.51 0.82 -11.77
C PHE A 100 -9.35 2.33 -11.81
N THR A 101 -9.69 3.05 -10.73
CA THR A 101 -9.35 4.48 -10.59
C THR A 101 -7.84 4.66 -10.59
N ALA A 102 -7.14 3.84 -9.81
CA ALA A 102 -5.68 3.85 -9.74
C ALA A 102 -4.99 3.57 -11.09
N GLU A 103 -5.58 2.68 -11.89
CA GLU A 103 -5.08 2.34 -13.22
C GLU A 103 -5.37 3.45 -14.25
N LYS A 104 -6.58 4.00 -14.24
CA LYS A 104 -6.99 5.10 -15.13
C LYS A 104 -6.10 6.34 -14.98
N HIS A 105 -5.67 6.64 -13.76
CA HIS A 105 -4.83 7.78 -13.44
C HIS A 105 -3.34 7.42 -13.27
N ALA A 106 -2.94 6.21 -13.69
CA ALA A 106 -1.57 5.77 -13.56
C ALA A 106 -0.62 6.57 -14.46
N ILE A 107 0.55 6.92 -13.91
CA ILE A 107 1.66 7.50 -14.66
C ILE A 107 2.72 6.41 -14.87
N SER A 108 3.29 6.38 -16.07
CA SER A 108 4.39 5.48 -16.38
C SER A 108 5.69 6.26 -16.24
N LEU A 109 6.58 5.82 -15.35
CA LEU A 109 7.91 6.41 -15.25
C LEU A 109 8.90 5.60 -16.07
N ASP A 110 9.65 6.32 -16.90
CA ASP A 110 10.83 5.76 -17.53
C ASP A 110 11.96 5.76 -16.50
N PHE A 111 12.35 4.57 -16.04
CA PHE A 111 13.23 4.41 -14.89
C PHE A 111 14.48 3.67 -15.30
N HIS A 112 15.58 4.42 -15.32
CA HIS A 112 16.87 3.97 -15.80
C HIS A 112 17.82 3.65 -14.64
N LYS A 113 18.91 2.97 -14.98
CA LYS A 113 19.97 2.68 -14.02
C LYS A 113 20.57 3.98 -13.50
N GLY A 114 20.58 4.15 -12.18
CA GLY A 114 21.10 5.35 -11.52
C GLY A 114 19.99 6.31 -11.07
N ASP A 115 18.78 6.16 -11.60
CA ASP A 115 17.65 6.97 -11.17
C ASP A 115 17.22 6.61 -9.74
N ILE A 116 16.71 7.61 -9.02
CA ILE A 116 16.14 7.45 -7.67
C ILE A 116 14.69 7.92 -7.71
N GLN A 117 13.79 7.10 -7.15
CA GLN A 117 12.37 7.43 -7.02
C GLN A 117 12.01 7.64 -5.55
N PHE A 118 11.43 8.80 -5.26
CA PHE A 118 10.80 9.09 -3.98
C PHE A 118 9.28 9.02 -4.15
N ALA A 119 8.61 8.33 -3.25
CA ALA A 119 7.16 8.25 -3.20
C ALA A 119 6.69 8.32 -1.75
N ASN A 120 5.70 9.15 -1.48
CA ASN A 120 5.01 9.13 -0.21
C ASN A 120 4.11 7.88 -0.15
N ASN A 121 4.53 6.88 0.61
CA ASN A 121 3.82 5.60 0.72
C ASN A 121 2.42 5.72 1.39
N LEU A 122 2.09 6.87 1.99
CA LEU A 122 0.76 7.12 2.55
C LEU A 122 -0.23 7.63 1.51
N SER A 123 0.24 8.27 0.42
CA SER A 123 -0.65 8.88 -0.57
C SER A 123 -0.50 8.30 -1.98
N ILE A 124 0.54 7.51 -2.25
CA ILE A 124 0.84 6.99 -3.59
C ILE A 124 0.84 5.46 -3.60
N LEU A 125 -0.03 4.86 -4.44
CA LEU A 125 0.02 3.43 -4.76
C LEU A 125 1.07 3.18 -5.82
N HIS A 126 2.10 2.38 -5.58
CA HIS A 126 3.11 2.08 -6.60
C HIS A 126 2.99 0.64 -7.12
N ALA A 127 3.39 0.40 -8.37
CA ALA A 127 3.31 -0.92 -8.99
C ALA A 127 4.53 -1.19 -9.91
N ARG A 128 4.51 -2.33 -10.59
CA ARG A 128 5.44 -2.60 -11.70
C ARG A 128 4.69 -3.39 -12.76
N GLY A 129 5.10 -3.20 -14.02
CA GLY A 129 4.64 -4.03 -15.12
C GLY A 129 5.32 -5.39 -15.09
N ALA A 130 4.78 -6.35 -15.84
CA ALA A 130 5.41 -7.64 -16.06
C ALA A 130 6.75 -7.47 -16.79
N PHE A 131 7.72 -8.30 -16.44
CA PHE A 131 9.00 -8.43 -17.13
C PHE A 131 9.52 -9.86 -16.95
N THR A 132 10.50 -10.24 -17.76
CA THR A 132 11.15 -11.55 -17.71
C THR A 132 12.64 -11.33 -17.52
N ASP A 133 13.20 -11.95 -16.48
CA ASP A 133 14.64 -11.96 -16.25
C ASP A 133 15.34 -12.91 -17.23
N SER A 134 16.61 -12.63 -17.51
CA SER A 134 17.52 -13.53 -18.24
C SER A 134 18.90 -13.48 -17.60
N ASP A 135 19.78 -14.44 -17.91
CA ASP A 135 21.15 -14.49 -17.37
C ASP A 135 21.95 -13.19 -17.60
N LYS A 136 21.62 -12.45 -18.67
CA LYS A 136 22.29 -11.19 -19.04
C LYS A 136 21.53 -9.93 -18.61
N LYS A 137 20.26 -10.05 -18.21
CA LYS A 137 19.40 -8.93 -17.85
C LYS A 137 18.54 -9.33 -16.66
N GLN A 138 19.01 -8.94 -15.48
CA GLN A 138 18.27 -9.04 -14.23
C GLN A 138 18.01 -7.65 -13.67
N ARG A 139 16.84 -7.45 -13.08
CA ARG A 139 16.49 -6.17 -12.45
C ARG A 139 16.94 -6.15 -10.98
N HIS A 140 17.90 -5.28 -10.66
CA HIS A 140 18.33 -5.00 -9.30
C HIS A 140 17.74 -3.67 -8.82
N LEU A 141 17.05 -3.68 -7.68
CA LEU A 141 16.49 -2.47 -7.05
C LEU A 141 16.82 -2.46 -5.56
N LEU A 142 17.39 -1.36 -5.09
CA LEU A 142 17.48 -1.05 -3.67
C LEU A 142 16.23 -0.26 -3.25
N ARG A 143 15.59 -0.69 -2.16
CA ARG A 143 14.41 -0.01 -1.60
C ARG A 143 14.66 0.37 -0.16
N LEU A 144 14.53 1.65 0.13
CA LEU A 144 14.62 2.21 1.48
C LEU A 144 13.23 2.65 1.94
N TRP A 145 12.95 2.43 3.22
CA TRP A 145 11.79 2.98 3.92
C TRP A 145 12.29 4.10 4.81
N LEU A 146 11.87 5.32 4.52
CA LEU A 146 12.34 6.53 5.20
C LEU A 146 11.20 7.10 6.04
N ARG A 147 11.55 7.55 7.24
CA ARG A 147 10.66 8.29 8.13
C ARG A 147 11.41 9.49 8.68
N ASP A 148 10.82 10.67 8.52
CA ASP A 148 11.26 11.89 9.17
C ASP A 148 10.37 12.13 10.40
N PRO A 149 10.89 12.03 11.64
CA PRO A 149 10.11 12.27 12.85
C PRO A 149 9.54 13.68 12.98
N GLU A 150 10.13 14.68 12.31
CA GLU A 150 9.69 16.08 12.38
C GLU A 150 8.51 16.35 11.44
N HIS A 151 8.45 15.64 10.31
CA HIS A 151 7.48 15.85 9.24
C HIS A 151 6.57 14.64 8.98
N GLU A 152 6.58 13.63 9.86
CA GLU A 152 5.72 12.47 9.68
C GLU A 152 4.25 12.82 9.79
N TRP A 153 3.43 12.23 8.92
CA TRP A 153 1.99 12.37 9.05
C TRP A 153 1.52 11.63 10.30
N THR A 154 0.58 12.25 11.02
CA THR A 154 -0.17 11.56 12.08
C THR A 154 -0.89 10.37 11.47
N LYS A 155 -0.57 9.16 11.91
CA LYS A 155 -1.14 7.93 11.36
C LYS A 155 -2.34 7.46 12.20
N PRO A 156 -3.38 6.88 11.58
CA PRO A 156 -4.43 6.17 12.28
C PRO A 156 -3.87 5.13 13.26
N LYS A 157 -4.47 5.05 14.46
CA LYS A 157 -4.01 4.15 15.54
C LYS A 157 -3.96 2.68 15.12
N ASP A 158 -4.92 2.24 14.31
CA ASP A 158 -5.02 0.86 13.82
C ASP A 158 -3.82 0.44 12.96
N LEU A 159 -3.07 1.41 12.42
CA LEU A 159 -1.87 1.17 11.62
C LEU A 159 -0.58 1.17 12.43
N GLN A 160 -0.62 1.54 13.72
CA GLN A 160 0.57 1.69 14.55
C GLN A 160 1.44 0.42 14.52
N GLY A 161 0.85 -0.75 14.80
CA GLY A 161 1.61 -2.01 14.81
C GLY A 161 2.27 -2.33 13.46
N ARG A 162 1.67 -1.90 12.34
CA ARG A 162 2.25 -2.07 11.00
C ARG A 162 3.50 -1.21 10.82
N PHE A 163 3.43 0.05 11.22
CA PHE A 163 4.56 0.97 11.13
C PHE A 163 5.66 0.65 12.15
N ASP A 164 5.29 0.16 13.33
CA ASP A 164 6.24 -0.27 14.34
C ASP A 164 7.08 -1.46 13.87
N ARG A 165 6.51 -2.41 13.08
CA ARG A 165 7.29 -3.49 12.43
C ARG A 165 8.43 -2.96 11.55
N VAL A 166 8.31 -1.74 11.02
CA VAL A 166 9.31 -1.13 10.12
C VAL A 166 10.22 -0.16 10.87
N TYR A 167 9.70 0.60 11.83
CA TYR A 167 10.39 1.76 12.40
C TYR A 167 10.68 1.66 13.90
N ALA A 168 9.99 0.80 14.66
CA ALA A 168 10.21 0.72 16.10
C ALA A 168 11.53 0.03 16.41
N GLY A 169 12.35 0.63 17.28
CA GLY A 169 13.63 0.07 17.71
C GLY A 169 14.71 0.00 16.62
N VAL A 170 14.50 0.65 15.47
CA VAL A 170 15.52 0.74 14.43
C VAL A 170 16.64 1.68 14.88
N THR A 171 17.87 1.19 14.83
CA THR A 171 19.09 1.95 15.12
C THR A 171 20.00 1.92 13.88
N VAL A 172 21.00 2.80 13.84
CA VAL A 172 22.02 2.75 12.78
C VAL A 172 22.70 1.38 12.75
N GLY A 173 23.00 0.80 13.92
CA GLY A 173 23.65 -0.52 14.02
C GLY A 173 22.78 -1.71 13.62
N SER A 174 21.45 -1.59 13.70
CA SER A 174 20.51 -2.64 13.25
C SER A 174 20.02 -2.46 11.81
N SER A 175 20.46 -1.40 11.14
CA SER A 175 20.13 -1.14 9.73
C SER A 175 21.03 -1.98 8.81
N VAL A 176 20.42 -2.66 7.83
CA VAL A 176 21.14 -3.52 6.87
C VAL A 176 21.15 -2.89 5.50
N PHE A 177 22.34 -2.60 4.96
CA PHE A 177 22.56 -2.08 3.62
C PHE A 177 23.33 -3.13 2.81
N PRO A 178 22.63 -4.10 2.17
CA PRO A 178 23.30 -5.17 1.47
C PRO A 178 24.06 -4.61 0.26
N LEU A 179 25.36 -4.87 0.20
CA LEU A 179 26.20 -4.51 -0.95
C LEU A 179 25.97 -5.44 -2.14
N GLU A 180 25.54 -6.67 -1.87
CA GLU A 180 25.24 -7.69 -2.86
C GLU A 180 23.73 -7.92 -2.98
N ALA A 181 23.28 -8.37 -4.16
CA ALA A 181 21.87 -8.68 -4.38
C ALA A 181 21.44 -9.88 -3.52
N THR A 182 20.51 -9.66 -2.59
CA THR A 182 19.91 -10.72 -1.77
C THR A 182 18.49 -11.02 -2.22
N ILE A 183 18.16 -12.29 -2.45
CA ILE A 183 16.78 -12.73 -2.60
C ILE A 183 16.17 -12.82 -1.19
N ARG A 184 15.11 -12.06 -0.92
CA ARG A 184 14.38 -12.22 0.34
C ARG A 184 13.66 -13.58 0.33
N SER A 185 14.02 -14.45 1.25
CA SER A 185 13.48 -15.82 1.38
C SER A 185 12.08 -15.86 2.03
N SER A 186 11.62 -14.79 2.67
CA SER A 186 10.30 -14.70 3.27
C SER A 186 9.57 -13.41 2.87
N ASN A 187 8.35 -13.59 2.33
CA ASN A 187 7.39 -12.51 2.10
C ASN A 187 6.73 -12.14 3.43
N VAL A 188 7.45 -11.46 4.32
CA VAL A 188 6.77 -10.79 5.44
C VAL A 188 6.07 -9.58 4.83
N ALA A 189 4.74 -9.62 4.75
CA ALA A 189 3.95 -8.46 4.38
C ALA A 189 4.32 -7.32 5.36
N THR A 190 4.95 -6.28 4.82
CA THR A 190 5.16 -5.01 5.53
C THR A 190 3.95 -4.14 5.27
#